data_AF-L0RGQ5-F1
#
_entry.id   AF-L0RGQ5-F1
#
_cell.length_a   1.000
_cell.length_b   1.000
_cell.length_c   1.000
_cell.angle_alpha   90.00
_cell.angle_beta   90.00
_cell.angle_gamma   90.00
#
_symmetry.space_group_name_H-M   'P 1'
#
loop_
_entity.id
_entity.type
_entity.pdbx_description
1 polymer ?
#
loop_
_entity_poly.entity_id
_entity_poly.type
_entity_poly.pdbx_seq_one_letter_code
_entity_poly.pdbx_strand_id
1 'polypeptide(L)'
;MPTKQISIRTRPELIVKLDELAGATKRSRSYLVNQAMEEFVERETWQITEIQKALKEADAEDFATESELDILDEKWKRNAR
;
A
#
# COMPACT_ATOMS: atom_id res chain seq x y z
N MET A 1 10.08 -16.12 15.88
CA MET A 1 10.20 -14.67 16.15
C MET A 1 9.43 -14.33 17.42
N PRO A 2 9.92 -13.42 18.27
CA PRO A 2 9.19 -13.01 19.47
C PRO A 2 7.92 -12.26 19.08
N THR A 3 6.80 -12.58 19.73
CA THR A 3 5.53 -11.87 19.56
C THR A 3 5.40 -10.79 20.63
N LYS A 4 4.75 -9.68 20.30
CA LYS A 4 4.38 -8.62 21.25
C LYS A 4 2.87 -8.46 21.27
N GLN A 5 2.31 -8.26 22.46
CA GLN A 5 0.89 -7.99 22.62
C GLN A 5 0.60 -6.51 22.39
N ILE A 6 -0.42 -6.22 21.59
CA ILE A 6 -0.97 -4.88 21.38
C ILE A 6 -2.43 -4.87 21.82
N SER A 7 -2.89 -3.75 22.39
CA SER A 7 -4.30 -3.53 22.73
C SER A 7 -4.86 -2.46 21.81
N ILE A 8 -5.97 -2.75 21.13
CA ILE A 8 -6.60 -1.87 20.15
C ILE A 8 -7.99 -1.52 20.64
N ARG A 9 -8.31 -0.22 20.65
CA ARG A 9 -9.68 0.25 20.83
C ARG A 9 -10.39 0.22 19.49
N THR A 10 -11.58 -0.39 19.44
CA THR A 10 -12.38 -0.46 18.22
C THR A 10 -13.87 -0.51 18.54
N ARG A 11 -14.70 -0.39 17.50
CA ARG A 11 -16.16 -0.45 17.61
C ARG A 11 -16.61 -1.91 17.83
N PRO A 12 -17.58 -2.18 18.73
CA PRO A 12 -18.09 -3.53 18.98
C PRO A 12 -18.57 -4.24 17.71
N GLU A 13 -19.22 -3.51 16.81
CA GLU A 13 -19.70 -4.03 15.52
C GLU A 13 -18.58 -4.61 14.64
N LEU A 14 -17.37 -4.03 14.71
CA LEU A 14 -16.23 -4.54 13.95
C LEU A 14 -15.73 -5.87 14.52
N ILE A 15 -15.80 -6.05 15.84
CA ILE A 15 -15.45 -7.32 16.49
C ILE A 15 -16.41 -8.43 16.03
N VAL A 16 -17.71 -8.16 15.98
CA VAL A 16 -18.71 -9.14 15.50
C VAL A 16 -18.40 -9.58 14.07
N LYS A 17 -18.14 -8.65 13.16
CA LYS A 17 -17.76 -8.97 11.78
C LYS A 17 -16.45 -9.75 11.69
N LEU A 18 -15.47 -9.43 12.54
CA LEU A 18 -14.21 -10.14 12.60
C LEU A 18 -14.40 -11.59 13.09
N ASP A 19 -15.33 -11.82 14.02
CA ASP A 19 -15.66 -13.14 14.55
C ASP A 19 -16.31 -14.03 13.50
N GLU A 20 -17.29 -13.49 12.78
CA GLU A 20 -17.94 -14.16 11.66
C GLU A 20 -16.92 -14.55 10.58
N LEU A 21 -16.02 -13.63 10.22
CA LEU A 21 -14.96 -13.87 9.24
C LEU A 21 -13.96 -14.93 9.74
N ALA A 22 -13.55 -14.87 11.00
CA ALA A 22 -12.68 -15.85 11.62
C ALA A 22 -13.30 -17.26 11.57
N GLY A 23 -14.60 -17.37 11.89
CA GLY A 23 -15.36 -18.62 11.82
C GLY A 23 -15.46 -19.17 10.40
N ALA A 24 -15.83 -18.33 9.43
CA ALA A 24 -15.98 -18.71 8.03
C ALA A 24 -14.66 -19.16 7.39
N THR A 25 -13.54 -18.51 7.76
CA THR A 25 -12.21 -18.79 7.20
C THR A 25 -11.40 -19.82 8.00
N LYS A 26 -11.92 -20.28 9.16
CA LYS A 26 -11.21 -21.12 10.14
C LYS A 26 -9.86 -20.52 10.57
N ARG A 27 -9.80 -19.20 10.71
CA ARG A 27 -8.61 -18.46 11.16
C ARG A 27 -8.85 -17.84 12.53
N SER A 28 -7.77 -17.55 13.26
CA SER A 28 -7.88 -16.78 14.50
C SER A 28 -8.05 -15.29 14.21
N ARG A 29 -8.67 -14.56 15.14
CA ARG A 29 -8.74 -13.08 15.07
C ARG A 29 -7.35 -12.46 14.89
N SER A 30 -6.37 -12.93 15.66
CA SER A 30 -5.00 -12.43 15.59
C SER A 30 -4.38 -12.64 14.22
N TYR A 31 -4.66 -13.77 13.56
CA TYR A 31 -4.19 -14.00 12.19
C TYR A 31 -4.78 -12.97 11.22
N LEU A 32 -6.10 -12.76 11.26
CA LEU A 32 -6.78 -11.80 10.38
C LEU A 32 -6.34 -10.35 10.64
N VAL A 33 -6.15 -9.97 11.90
CA VAL A 33 -5.65 -8.64 12.27
C VAL A 33 -4.22 -8.44 11.77
N ASN A 34 -3.34 -9.42 11.95
CA ASN A 34 -1.96 -9.31 11.45
C ASN A 34 -1.94 -9.25 9.92
N GLN A 35 -2.72 -10.07 9.24
CA GLN A 35 -2.82 -10.03 7.78
C GLN A 35 -3.27 -8.65 7.29
N ALA A 36 -4.34 -8.10 7.87
CA ALA A 36 -4.84 -6.77 7.50
C ALA A 36 -3.81 -5.66 7.81
N MET A 37 -3.05 -5.80 8.90
CA MET A 37 -1.97 -4.87 9.24
C MET A 37 -0.81 -4.95 8.25
N GLU A 38 -0.39 -6.16 7.86
CA GLU A 38 0.67 -6.39 6.87
C GLU A 38 0.29 -5.76 5.53
N GLU A 39 -0.91 -6.07 5.02
CA GLU A 39 -1.43 -5.50 3.78
C GLU A 39 -1.53 -3.96 3.83
N PHE A 40 -1.94 -3.41 4.97
CA PHE A 40 -1.99 -1.96 5.16
C PHE A 40 -0.59 -1.35 5.14
N VAL A 41 0.32 -1.86 5.96
CA VAL A 41 1.67 -1.30 6.09
C VAL A 41 2.44 -1.42 4.77
N GLU A 42 2.33 -2.54 4.07
CA GLU A 42 2.99 -2.73 2.78
C GLU A 42 2.52 -1.69 1.75
N ARG A 43 1.20 -1.51 1.62
CA ARG A 43 0.61 -0.53 0.68
C ARG A 43 1.04 0.89 0.98
N GLU A 44 0.94 1.33 2.24
CA GLU A 44 1.30 2.70 2.61
C GLU A 44 2.81 2.93 2.53
N THR A 45 3.63 1.93 2.87
CA THR A 45 5.10 2.06 2.83
C THR A 45 5.61 2.22 1.41
N TRP A 46 5.06 1.46 0.45
CA TRP A 46 5.40 1.64 -0.96
C TRP A 46 5.08 3.06 -1.43
N GLN A 47 3.89 3.57 -1.11
CA GLN A 47 3.48 4.92 -1.51
C GLN A 47 4.38 6.00 -0.90
N ILE A 48 4.66 5.92 0.40
CA ILE A 48 5.52 6.88 1.09
C ILE A 48 6.92 6.87 0.48
N THR A 49 7.46 5.69 0.19
CA THR A 49 8.81 5.54 -0.38
C THR A 49 8.90 6.17 -1.77
N GLU A 50 7.92 5.91 -2.64
CA GLU A 50 7.89 6.50 -3.99
C GLU A 50 7.73 8.02 -3.95
N ILE A 51 6.87 8.55 -3.07
CA ILE A 51 6.73 10.00 -2.89
C ILE A 51 8.06 10.62 -2.43
N GLN A 52 8.71 10.02 -1.43
CA GLN A 52 10.00 10.53 -0.93
C GLN A 52 11.09 10.49 -2.01
N LYS A 53 11.09 9.46 -2.84
CA LYS A 53 12.02 9.35 -3.98
C LYS A 53 11.74 10.43 -5.01
N ALA A 54 10.49 10.61 -5.43
CA ALA A 54 10.10 11.63 -6.40
C ALA A 54 10.41 13.06 -5.91
N LEU A 55 10.21 13.34 -4.62
CA LEU A 55 10.59 14.62 -4.02
C LEU A 55 12.11 14.85 -4.12
N LYS A 56 12.91 13.82 -3.84
CA LYS A 56 14.37 13.93 -3.93
C LYS A 56 14.86 14.15 -5.37
N GLU A 57 14.24 13.52 -6.35
CA GLU A 57 14.52 13.72 -7.78
C GLU A 57 14.16 15.15 -8.20
N ALA A 58 12.98 15.64 -7.79
CA ALA A 58 12.54 17.01 -8.06
C ALA A 58 13.45 18.06 -7.42
N ASP A 59 13.86 17.86 -6.16
CA ASP A 59 14.81 18.73 -5.45
C ASP A 59 16.20 18.74 -6.12
N ALA A 60 16.55 17.68 -6.85
CA ALA A 60 17.78 17.57 -7.63
C ALA A 60 17.64 18.11 -9.06
N GLU A 61 16.49 18.69 -9.43
CA GLU A 61 16.12 19.10 -10.79
C GLU A 61 16.21 17.95 -11.82
N ASP A 62 16.10 16.70 -11.37
CA ASP A 62 16.17 15.50 -12.19
C ASP A 62 14.82 15.24 -12.88
N PHE A 63 14.50 16.11 -13.83
CA PHE A 63 13.30 16.03 -14.66
C PHE A 63 13.64 15.50 -16.05
N ALA A 64 12.66 14.86 -16.67
CA ALA A 64 12.78 14.42 -18.06
C ALA A 64 13.06 15.60 -19.00
N THR A 65 13.97 15.37 -19.95
CA THR A 65 14.30 16.31 -21.01
C THR A 65 13.20 16.36 -22.08
N GLU A 66 13.17 17.43 -22.87
CA GLU A 66 12.21 17.58 -23.98
C GLU A 66 12.25 16.37 -24.95
N SER A 67 13.45 15.86 -25.26
CA SER A 67 13.61 14.68 -26.11
C SER A 67 13.03 13.39 -25.50
N GLU A 68 13.07 13.24 -24.18
CA GLU A 68 12.47 12.08 -23.51
C GLU A 68 10.93 12.16 -23.50
N LEU A 69 10.41 13.39 -23.38
CA LEU A 69 8.96 13.65 -23.49
C LEU A 69 8.43 13.33 -24.90
N ASP A 70 9.16 13.71 -25.95
CA ASP A 70 8.79 13.41 -27.34
C ASP A 70 8.71 11.90 -27.61
N ILE A 71 9.67 11.13 -27.10
CA ILE A 71 9.68 9.67 -27.21
C ILE A 71 8.48 9.05 -26.46
N LEU A 72 8.16 9.60 -25.28
CA LEU A 72 7.02 9.14 -24.49
C LEU A 72 5.70 9.42 -25.23
N ASP A 73 5.52 10.62 -25.77
CA ASP A 73 4.32 11.02 -26.49
C ASP A 73 4.04 10.10 -27.70
N GLU A 74 5.06 9.82 -28.51
CA GLU A 74 4.95 8.89 -29.65
C GLU A 74 4.62 7.45 -29.22
N LYS A 75 5.17 6.98 -28.09
CA LYS A 75 4.85 5.65 -27.56
C LYS A 75 3.37 5.55 -27.17
N TRP A 76 2.82 6.58 -26.53
CA TRP A 76 1.45 6.54 -26.00
C TRP A 76 0.41 6.77 -27.10
N LYS A 77 0.69 7.65 -28.09
CA LYS A 77 -0.15 7.81 -29.29
C LYS A 77 -0.34 6.51 -30.08
N ARG A 78 0.71 5.71 -30.20
CA ARG A 78 0.67 4.41 -30.89
C ARG A 78 -0.20 3.38 -30.17
N ASN A 79 -0.26 3.43 -28.85
CA ASN A 79 -1.01 2.48 -28.03
C ASN A 79 -2.47 2.92 -27.75
N ALA A 80 -2.82 4.16 -28.11
CA ALA A 80 -4.16 4.71 -27.98
C ALA A 80 -5.05 4.48 -29.23
N ARG A 81 -4.60 3.66 -30.19
CA ARG A 81 -5.35 3.28 -31.40
C ARG A 81 -5.78 1.82 -31.35
#